data_AF-A0A261THE0-F1
#
_entry.id   AF-A0A261THE0-F1
#
_cell.length_a   1.000
_cell.length_b   1.000
_cell.length_c   1.000
_cell.angle_alpha   90.00
_cell.angle_beta   90.00
_cell.angle_gamma   90.00
#
_symmetry.space_group_name_H-M   'P 1'
#
loop_
_entity.id
_entity.type
_entity.pdbx_description
1 polymer ?
#
loop_
_entity_poly.entity_id
_entity_poly.type
_entity_poly.pdbx_seq_one_letter_code
_entity_poly.pdbx_strand_id
1 'polypeptide(L)'
;MVFFRRLALEPFIKAHPPHRSNRPAPADLLAAYEGRLPASLLELWRKKGLGFYGEWQLALIDPRIWQPVLDRWLVSPRPTLERIPIGLTPLGVLLYYRKLTETDEDVAYIDPVSKESGDLVWSLDVFFNKFLLDAEDLDLLIEADMVRTARQECGPLAPGEVYEIDQMHLTMQMFRAEKTDALELHRRLRDAVDPPQPKDTPPETVQDAVPVAHRAEFAADAAAAPDRNDGVTGLYMSTYIDWHRMLSLTPDGRYRLLFWRIHHKTFERGDIRVYQGSYTAQRAEDGAETVSLDIRLRRDSHGSDANDSDLTFMRSGDQALLLRDDEFGDMAEAITNRGLMGRSEYYFRRVRLDQPFEKEPSDGREAFPVDDLPPALRKRVQAEPLVTRIVHVADINPDEEDDGCGTVMCTLDLGQDDGLRMNMPLFSPEGSGRGLHGWVWTMRPKACEAGIKYRRGADGAIEHGPVAGDVLTSRAPGR
;
A
#
# COMPACT_ATOMS: atom_id res chain seq x y z
N MET A 1 38.37 30.63 -44.24
CA MET A 1 38.02 30.89 -42.82
C MET A 1 37.04 29.80 -42.41
N VAL A 2 37.49 28.82 -41.62
CA VAL A 2 36.59 27.77 -41.10
C VAL A 2 35.90 28.36 -39.87
N PHE A 3 34.61 28.68 -40.00
CA PHE A 3 33.80 29.07 -38.85
C PHE A 3 33.67 27.85 -37.92
N PHE A 4 34.35 27.87 -36.77
CA PHE A 4 34.10 26.90 -35.70
C PHE A 4 32.69 27.15 -35.18
N ARG A 5 31.73 26.34 -35.63
CA ARG A 5 30.37 26.33 -35.09
C ARG A 5 30.45 25.88 -33.63
N ARG A 6 30.07 26.77 -32.69
CA ARG A 6 30.00 26.44 -31.25
C ARG A 6 29.00 25.31 -31.05
N LEU A 7 29.32 24.37 -30.16
CA LEU A 7 28.43 23.29 -29.76
C LEU A 7 27.21 23.87 -29.02
N ALA A 8 26.04 23.26 -29.20
CA ALA A 8 24.84 23.65 -28.46
C ALA A 8 25.02 23.50 -26.93
N LEU A 9 25.75 22.45 -26.51
CA LEU A 9 26.06 22.16 -25.11
C LEU A 9 27.45 22.68 -24.67
N GLU A 10 27.95 23.76 -25.28
CA GLU A 10 29.25 24.34 -24.92
C GLU A 10 29.35 24.78 -23.44
N PRO A 11 28.32 25.40 -22.83
CA PRO A 11 28.35 25.72 -21.39
C PRO A 11 28.62 24.50 -20.51
N PHE A 12 27.91 23.40 -20.76
CA PHE A 12 28.13 22.12 -20.10
C PHE A 12 29.58 21.62 -20.26
N ILE A 13 30.09 21.58 -21.49
CA ILE A 13 31.44 21.08 -21.77
C ILE A 13 32.51 21.91 -21.04
N LYS A 14 32.29 23.22 -20.90
CA LYS A 14 33.22 24.11 -20.20
C LYS A 14 33.21 23.87 -18.69
N ALA A 15 32.03 23.66 -18.10
CA ALA A 15 31.89 23.40 -16.67
C ALA A 15 32.35 21.96 -16.32
N HIS A 16 32.02 21.00 -17.17
CA HIS A 16 32.28 19.57 -16.99
C HIS A 16 33.03 19.01 -18.21
N PRO A 17 34.36 19.19 -18.28
CA PRO A 17 35.13 18.74 -19.43
C PRO A 17 35.10 17.21 -19.60
N PRO A 18 35.09 16.70 -20.85
CA PRO A 18 35.11 15.26 -21.09
C PRO A 18 36.42 14.64 -20.62
N HIS A 19 36.34 13.48 -19.98
CA HIS A 19 37.52 12.73 -19.59
C HIS A 19 38.27 12.20 -20.82
N ARG A 20 39.60 12.06 -20.71
CA ARG A 20 40.49 11.60 -21.79
C ARG A 20 40.16 10.20 -22.33
N SER A 21 39.47 9.39 -21.55
CA SER A 21 39.03 8.04 -21.95
C SER A 21 37.79 8.05 -22.82
N ASN A 22 37.08 9.19 -22.91
CA ASN A 22 35.87 9.27 -23.70
C ASN A 22 36.19 9.00 -25.17
N ARG A 23 35.25 8.36 -25.84
CA ARG A 23 35.36 7.99 -27.26
C ARG A 23 34.15 8.51 -27.99
N PRO A 24 34.33 9.21 -29.13
CA PRO A 24 33.23 9.59 -30.01
C PRO A 24 32.28 8.42 -30.24
N ALA A 25 30.98 8.67 -30.17
CA ALA A 25 29.97 7.66 -30.43
C ALA A 25 30.09 7.15 -31.87
N PRO A 26 29.96 5.82 -32.10
CA PRO A 26 30.04 5.25 -33.42
C PRO A 26 28.82 5.65 -34.27
N ALA A 27 28.96 5.64 -35.59
CA ALA A 27 27.96 6.18 -36.50
C ALA A 27 26.61 5.43 -36.45
N ASP A 28 26.66 4.12 -36.22
CA ASP A 28 25.48 3.26 -36.02
C ASP A 28 24.69 3.68 -34.78
N LEU A 29 25.36 4.01 -33.68
CA LEU A 29 24.71 4.50 -32.47
C LEU A 29 24.03 5.84 -32.72
N LEU A 30 24.74 6.78 -33.36
CA LEU A 30 24.18 8.10 -33.66
C LEU A 30 22.96 8.01 -34.59
N ALA A 31 23.01 7.15 -35.61
CA ALA A 31 21.88 6.93 -36.52
C ALA A 31 20.68 6.29 -35.82
N ALA A 32 20.90 5.38 -34.85
CA ALA A 32 19.83 4.71 -34.12
C ALA A 32 18.99 5.65 -33.23
N TYR A 33 19.53 6.81 -32.85
CA TYR A 33 18.88 7.79 -31.99
C TYR A 33 18.60 9.14 -32.68
N GLU A 34 18.90 9.27 -33.97
CA GLU A 34 18.55 10.45 -34.75
C GLU A 34 17.01 10.63 -34.80
N GLY A 35 16.53 11.83 -34.49
CA GLY A 35 15.09 12.15 -34.38
C GLY A 35 14.40 11.65 -33.10
N ARG A 36 15.07 10.80 -32.31
CA ARG A 36 14.61 10.26 -31.02
C ARG A 36 15.20 11.03 -29.84
N LEU A 37 16.47 11.40 -29.94
CA LEU A 37 17.15 12.31 -29.01
C LEU A 37 17.36 13.70 -29.63
N PRO A 38 17.43 14.76 -28.81
CA PRO A 38 17.82 16.10 -29.26
C PRO A 38 19.16 16.12 -30.00
N ALA A 39 19.21 16.89 -31.09
CA ALA A 39 20.41 17.00 -31.93
C ALA A 39 21.63 17.53 -31.17
N SER A 40 21.42 18.32 -30.12
CA SER A 40 22.44 18.85 -29.22
C SER A 40 23.21 17.73 -28.48
N LEU A 41 22.50 16.73 -27.95
CA LEU A 41 23.11 15.57 -27.29
C LEU A 41 23.86 14.69 -28.31
N LEU A 42 23.27 14.45 -29.48
CA LEU A 42 23.93 13.67 -30.54
C LEU A 42 25.20 14.37 -31.07
N GLU A 43 25.20 15.71 -31.13
CA GLU A 43 26.39 16.48 -31.48
C GLU A 43 27.49 16.35 -30.40
N LEU A 44 27.11 16.36 -29.12
CA LEU A 44 28.03 16.12 -28.00
C LEU A 44 28.64 14.72 -28.09
N TRP A 45 27.82 13.68 -28.26
CA TRP A 45 28.28 12.29 -28.42
C TRP A 45 29.21 12.12 -29.61
N ARG A 46 28.90 12.76 -30.74
CA ARG A 46 29.73 12.71 -31.96
C ARG A 46 31.11 13.37 -31.76
N LYS A 47 31.18 14.50 -31.03
CA LYS A 47 32.43 15.28 -30.92
C LYS A 47 33.24 14.99 -29.67
N LYS A 48 32.59 14.70 -28.54
CA LYS A 48 33.20 14.56 -27.21
C LYS A 48 33.05 13.16 -26.63
N GLY A 49 32.10 12.37 -27.15
CA GLY A 49 31.99 10.95 -26.86
C GLY A 49 31.17 10.58 -25.63
N LEU A 50 31.05 9.27 -25.41
CA LEU A 50 30.47 8.69 -24.21
C LEU A 50 31.56 8.48 -23.14
N GLY A 51 31.16 8.47 -21.88
CA GLY A 51 32.04 8.37 -20.72
C GLY A 51 31.89 9.54 -19.75
N PHE A 52 32.90 9.75 -18.90
CA PHE A 52 32.83 10.70 -17.80
C PHE A 52 33.00 12.16 -18.22
N TYR A 53 32.27 13.04 -17.56
CA TYR A 53 32.34 14.49 -17.69
C TYR A 53 32.50 15.14 -16.31
N GLY A 54 33.43 16.09 -16.20
CA GLY A 54 33.70 16.82 -14.97
C GLY A 54 34.36 15.97 -13.86
N GLU A 55 34.64 16.62 -12.73
CA GLU A 55 35.26 15.97 -11.55
C GLU A 55 34.28 15.08 -10.77
N TRP A 56 32.99 15.34 -10.95
CA TRP A 56 31.90 14.51 -10.44
C TRP A 56 31.68 13.26 -11.27
N GLN A 57 32.53 12.94 -12.26
CA GLN A 57 32.45 11.72 -13.06
C GLN A 57 31.02 11.37 -13.54
N LEU A 58 30.23 12.37 -13.98
CA LEU A 58 28.93 12.12 -14.60
C LEU A 58 29.15 11.35 -15.91
N ALA A 59 28.58 10.16 -16.02
CA ALA A 59 28.79 9.30 -17.18
C ALA A 59 27.68 9.48 -18.21
N LEU A 60 28.03 9.82 -19.45
CA LEU A 60 27.13 9.61 -20.59
C LEU A 60 27.27 8.18 -21.09
N ILE A 61 26.15 7.48 -21.25
CA ILE A 61 26.09 6.03 -21.46
C ILE A 61 25.52 5.67 -22.84
N ASP A 62 25.82 4.46 -23.31
CA ASP A 62 25.19 3.89 -24.50
C ASP A 62 23.78 3.39 -24.13
N PRO A 63 22.69 4.00 -24.65
CA PRO A 63 21.36 3.62 -24.22
C PRO A 63 21.00 2.19 -24.60
N ARG A 64 21.66 1.58 -25.60
CA ARG A 64 21.39 0.19 -26.01
C ARG A 64 21.73 -0.82 -24.91
N ILE A 65 22.73 -0.51 -24.09
CA ILE A 65 23.17 -1.34 -22.96
C ILE A 65 22.20 -1.17 -21.78
N TRP A 66 21.71 0.06 -21.58
CA TRP A 66 20.95 0.45 -20.40
C TRP A 66 19.43 0.40 -20.58
N GLN A 67 18.93 0.27 -21.81
CA GLN A 67 17.49 0.18 -22.07
C GLN A 67 16.83 -0.97 -21.30
N PRO A 68 17.36 -2.20 -21.29
CA PRO A 68 16.74 -3.30 -20.53
C PRO A 68 16.71 -3.04 -19.01
N VAL A 69 17.68 -2.29 -18.49
CA VAL A 69 17.71 -1.88 -17.07
C VAL A 69 16.58 -0.90 -16.78
N LEU A 70 16.46 0.16 -17.60
CA LEU A 70 15.40 1.16 -17.47
C LEU A 70 14.00 0.54 -17.58
N ASP A 71 13.79 -0.33 -18.57
CA ASP A 71 12.52 -1.00 -18.83
C ASP A 71 12.11 -1.90 -17.64
N ARG A 72 13.08 -2.53 -16.98
CA ARG A 72 12.83 -3.38 -15.81
C ARG A 72 12.46 -2.57 -14.56
N TRP A 73 13.06 -1.41 -14.37
CA TRP A 73 12.73 -0.52 -13.24
C TRP A 73 11.35 0.12 -13.43
N LEU A 74 11.01 0.58 -14.64
CA LEU A 74 9.76 1.27 -14.93
C LEU A 74 8.72 0.36 -15.59
N VAL A 75 8.07 -0.49 -14.79
CA VAL A 75 6.96 -1.34 -15.28
C VAL A 75 5.76 -0.47 -15.62
N SER A 76 5.59 -0.14 -16.90
CA SER A 76 4.45 0.64 -17.39
C SER A 76 3.42 -0.28 -18.07
N PRO A 77 2.11 -0.17 -17.74
CA PRO A 77 1.08 -1.06 -18.28
C PRO A 77 0.87 -0.99 -19.81
N ARG A 78 1.46 -0.01 -20.50
CA ARG A 78 1.34 0.19 -21.96
C ARG A 78 2.61 0.86 -22.53
N PRO A 79 3.08 0.49 -23.75
CA PRO A 79 4.23 1.14 -24.38
C PRO A 79 3.73 2.28 -25.27
N THR A 80 3.60 3.50 -24.73
CA THR A 80 3.30 4.66 -25.58
C THR A 80 4.30 5.80 -25.44
N LEU A 81 5.11 5.81 -24.37
CA LEU A 81 6.10 6.84 -24.12
C LEU A 81 7.50 6.29 -24.27
N GLU A 82 8.25 6.82 -25.22
CA GLU A 82 9.66 6.48 -25.43
C GLU A 82 10.51 7.06 -24.30
N ARG A 83 11.29 6.20 -23.64
CA ARG A 83 12.21 6.55 -22.55
C ARG A 83 13.59 6.05 -22.92
N ILE A 84 14.58 6.94 -22.93
CA ILE A 84 15.93 6.62 -23.42
C ILE A 84 16.93 6.93 -22.29
N PRO A 85 17.65 5.95 -21.74
CA PRO A 85 18.67 6.21 -20.72
C PRO A 85 19.86 6.95 -21.35
N ILE A 86 20.24 8.09 -20.77
CA ILE A 86 21.25 9.00 -21.35
C ILE A 86 22.47 9.19 -20.46
N GLY A 87 22.37 8.94 -19.16
CA GLY A 87 23.50 9.10 -18.25
C GLY A 87 23.35 8.39 -16.92
N LEU A 88 24.45 8.34 -16.19
CA LEU A 88 24.56 7.71 -14.87
C LEU A 88 25.38 8.62 -13.95
N THR A 89 24.90 8.83 -12.73
CA THR A 89 25.68 9.54 -11.70
C THR A 89 26.71 8.60 -11.06
N PRO A 90 27.72 9.11 -10.33
CA PRO A 90 28.67 8.29 -9.59
C PRO A 90 28.04 7.37 -8.56
N LEU A 91 26.81 7.63 -8.13
CA LEU A 91 26.09 6.89 -7.11
C LEU A 91 25.09 5.88 -7.71
N GLY A 92 25.09 5.72 -9.03
CA GLY A 92 24.19 4.77 -9.71
C GLY A 92 22.79 5.32 -10.00
N VAL A 93 22.56 6.63 -9.90
CA VAL A 93 21.29 7.22 -10.35
C VAL A 93 21.25 7.22 -11.88
N LEU A 94 20.24 6.56 -12.45
CA LEU A 94 20.05 6.43 -13.89
C LEU A 94 19.22 7.60 -14.42
N LEU A 95 19.82 8.39 -15.30
CA LEU A 95 19.20 9.54 -15.96
C LEU A 95 18.66 9.12 -17.33
N TYR A 96 17.43 9.51 -17.63
CA TYR A 96 16.79 9.17 -18.88
C TYR A 96 15.97 10.34 -19.44
N TYR A 97 15.93 10.39 -20.76
CA TYR A 97 15.16 11.36 -21.53
C TYR A 97 13.78 10.78 -21.87
N ARG A 98 12.73 11.59 -21.78
CA ARG A 98 11.40 11.25 -22.30
C ARG A 98 10.98 12.24 -23.37
N LYS A 99 10.55 11.71 -24.51
CA LYS A 99 9.85 12.49 -25.53
C LYS A 99 8.35 12.38 -25.29
N LEU A 100 7.78 13.38 -24.60
CA LEU A 100 6.38 13.36 -24.15
C LEU A 100 5.42 13.55 -25.32
N THR A 101 5.74 14.48 -26.22
CA THR A 101 4.99 14.77 -27.45
C THR A 101 5.97 15.05 -28.60
N GLU A 102 5.49 15.55 -29.74
CA GLU A 102 6.40 16.02 -30.80
C GLU A 102 7.22 17.25 -30.38
N THR A 103 6.70 18.05 -29.43
CA THR A 103 7.30 19.32 -28.99
C THR A 103 7.77 19.32 -27.55
N ASP A 104 7.20 18.45 -26.71
CA ASP A 104 7.46 18.40 -25.28
C ASP A 104 8.38 17.23 -24.93
N GLU A 105 9.34 17.52 -24.08
CA GLU A 105 10.35 16.59 -23.61
C GLU A 105 10.69 16.87 -22.14
N ASP A 106 11.28 15.90 -21.47
CA ASP A 106 11.90 16.13 -20.18
C ASP A 106 13.11 15.21 -19.95
N VAL A 107 13.84 15.50 -18.88
CA VAL A 107 14.84 14.61 -18.30
C VAL A 107 14.36 14.20 -16.92
N ALA A 108 14.42 12.90 -16.66
CA ALA A 108 13.97 12.28 -15.42
C ALA A 108 15.06 11.33 -14.89
N TYR A 109 14.89 10.87 -13.65
CA TYR A 109 15.83 9.97 -13.00
C TYR A 109 15.15 8.80 -12.29
N ILE A 110 15.92 7.74 -12.06
CA ILE A 110 15.61 6.66 -11.12
C ILE A 110 16.82 6.46 -10.25
N ASP A 111 16.61 6.53 -8.94
CA ASP A 111 17.58 6.10 -7.96
C ASP A 111 17.25 4.66 -7.52
N PRO A 112 18.06 3.66 -7.90
CA PRO A 112 17.80 2.27 -7.53
C PRO A 112 18.02 1.99 -6.04
N VAL A 113 18.73 2.85 -5.31
CA VAL A 113 19.06 2.68 -3.89
C VAL A 113 17.90 3.18 -3.02
N SER A 114 17.47 4.42 -3.20
CA SER A 114 16.31 5.00 -2.49
C SER A 114 14.97 4.52 -3.05
N LYS A 115 14.96 3.97 -4.28
CA LYS A 115 13.77 3.57 -5.04
C LYS A 115 12.90 4.76 -5.45
N GLU A 116 13.50 5.93 -5.53
CA GLU A 116 12.83 7.16 -5.96
C GLU A 116 12.95 7.38 -7.47
N SER A 117 11.98 8.11 -8.02
CA SER A 117 12.01 8.57 -9.40
C SER A 117 11.22 9.87 -9.52
N GLY A 118 11.67 10.77 -10.39
CA GLY A 118 11.00 12.03 -10.66
C GLY A 118 11.47 12.65 -11.96
N ASP A 119 10.74 13.65 -12.46
CA ASP A 119 11.24 14.58 -13.47
C ASP A 119 12.14 15.64 -12.85
N LEU A 120 13.14 16.07 -13.61
CA LEU A 120 14.10 17.08 -13.20
C LEU A 120 13.79 18.41 -13.89
N VAL A 121 13.76 18.37 -15.23
CA VAL A 121 13.55 19.56 -16.07
C VAL A 121 12.90 19.20 -17.40
N TRP A 122 12.12 20.13 -17.94
CA TRP A 122 11.31 19.99 -19.16
C TRP A 122 12.08 20.30 -20.46
N SER A 123 13.41 20.14 -20.46
CA SER A 123 14.25 20.29 -21.66
C SER A 123 15.64 19.72 -21.43
N LEU A 124 16.12 18.94 -22.40
CA LEU A 124 17.47 18.37 -22.34
C LEU A 124 18.55 19.46 -22.39
N ASP A 125 18.36 20.50 -23.20
CA ASP A 125 19.32 21.59 -23.30
C ASP A 125 19.39 22.39 -22.00
N VAL A 126 18.25 22.58 -21.31
CA VAL A 126 18.19 23.18 -19.98
C VAL A 126 18.88 22.29 -18.95
N PHE A 127 18.67 20.97 -19.02
CA PHE A 127 19.35 20.01 -18.15
C PHE A 127 20.87 20.18 -18.23
N PHE A 128 21.43 20.10 -19.43
CA PHE A 128 22.88 20.18 -19.60
C PHE A 128 23.46 21.58 -19.34
N ASN A 129 22.82 22.64 -19.83
CA ASN A 129 23.42 23.99 -19.80
C ASN A 129 22.98 24.85 -18.60
N LYS A 130 22.05 24.39 -17.77
CA LYS A 130 21.62 25.11 -16.55
C LYS A 130 21.64 24.20 -15.33
N PHE A 131 20.82 23.15 -15.32
CA PHE A 131 20.66 22.27 -14.14
C PHE A 131 22.00 21.68 -13.69
N LEU A 132 22.76 21.07 -14.62
CA LEU A 132 24.07 20.51 -14.29
C LEU A 132 25.15 21.55 -13.97
N LEU A 133 24.92 22.84 -14.22
CA LEU A 133 25.87 23.92 -13.89
C LEU A 133 25.58 24.53 -12.52
N ASP A 134 24.35 24.43 -12.05
CA ASP A 134 23.94 24.93 -10.74
C ASP A 134 24.34 23.92 -9.66
N ALA A 135 24.96 24.40 -8.58
CA ALA A 135 25.49 23.54 -7.55
C ALA A 135 24.39 22.98 -6.64
N GLU A 136 23.32 23.75 -6.39
CA GLU A 136 22.20 23.32 -5.56
C GLU A 136 21.37 22.27 -6.31
N ASP A 137 21.07 22.52 -7.59
CA ASP A 137 20.35 21.57 -8.44
C ASP A 137 21.14 20.26 -8.64
N LEU A 138 22.47 20.35 -8.85
CA LEU A 138 23.32 19.18 -9.04
C LEU A 138 23.41 18.32 -7.77
N ASP A 139 23.39 18.93 -6.59
CA ASP A 139 23.46 18.23 -5.30
C ASP A 139 22.23 17.33 -5.05
N LEU A 140 21.07 17.66 -5.66
CA LEU A 140 19.88 16.79 -5.66
C LEU A 140 20.12 15.42 -6.33
N LEU A 141 21.07 15.34 -7.27
CA LEU A 141 21.42 14.11 -7.99
C LEU A 141 22.72 13.49 -7.52
N ILE A 142 23.65 14.33 -7.07
CA ILE A 142 25.03 13.98 -6.77
C ILE A 142 25.44 14.72 -5.51
N GLU A 143 25.14 14.13 -4.35
CA GLU A 143 25.57 14.68 -3.06
C GLU A 143 27.11 14.84 -3.03
N ALA A 144 27.55 16.09 -3.07
CA ALA A 144 28.94 16.45 -3.31
C ALA A 144 29.88 15.94 -2.20
N ASP A 145 29.42 15.94 -0.95
CA ASP A 145 30.16 15.44 0.21
C ASP A 145 30.35 13.93 0.16
N MET A 146 29.30 13.20 -0.21
CA MET A 146 29.32 11.75 -0.31
C MET A 146 30.25 11.28 -1.42
N VAL A 147 30.18 11.86 -2.61
CA VAL A 147 31.07 11.49 -3.73
C VAL A 147 32.53 11.84 -3.40
N ARG A 148 32.79 12.99 -2.75
CA ARG A 148 34.15 13.34 -2.32
C ARG A 148 34.70 12.31 -1.34
N THR A 149 33.91 11.90 -0.36
CA THR A 149 34.31 10.91 0.64
C THR A 149 34.55 9.54 0.00
N ALA A 150 33.62 9.05 -0.82
CA ALA A 150 33.78 7.79 -1.53
C ALA A 150 35.02 7.78 -2.44
N ARG A 151 35.30 8.89 -3.14
CA ARG A 151 36.50 9.03 -3.97
C ARG A 151 37.79 9.03 -3.16
N GLN A 152 37.78 9.59 -1.95
CA GLN A 152 38.94 9.55 -1.04
C GLN A 152 39.20 8.13 -0.51
N GLU A 153 38.15 7.38 -0.18
CA GLU A 153 38.27 6.03 0.36
C GLU A 153 38.60 4.99 -0.72
N CYS A 154 37.93 5.05 -1.87
CA CYS A 154 37.98 3.99 -2.87
C CYS A 154 38.77 4.35 -4.15
N GLY A 155 39.21 5.62 -4.27
CA GLY A 155 39.82 6.14 -5.49
C GLY A 155 38.81 6.46 -6.60
N PRO A 156 39.27 6.98 -7.76
CA PRO A 156 38.38 7.36 -8.87
C PRO A 156 37.70 6.15 -9.53
N LEU A 157 36.50 6.38 -10.07
CA LEU A 157 35.75 5.37 -10.83
C LEU A 157 36.40 5.08 -12.19
N ALA A 158 36.46 3.81 -12.56
CA ALA A 158 36.72 3.37 -13.93
C ALA A 158 35.42 3.36 -14.76
N PRO A 159 35.49 3.32 -16.11
CA PRO A 159 34.29 3.26 -16.95
C PRO A 159 33.39 2.07 -16.57
N GLY A 160 32.11 2.34 -16.31
CA GLY A 160 31.13 1.34 -15.88
C GLY A 160 31.05 1.12 -14.36
N GLU A 161 31.96 1.72 -13.58
CA GLU A 161 31.89 1.67 -12.12
C GLU A 161 31.04 2.80 -11.54
N VAL A 162 30.44 2.53 -10.37
CA VAL A 162 29.79 3.49 -9.48
C VAL A 162 30.24 3.23 -8.04
N TYR A 163 30.04 4.22 -7.16
CA TYR A 163 30.16 4.07 -5.72
C TYR A 163 28.83 3.53 -5.18
N GLU A 164 28.89 2.38 -4.53
CA GLU A 164 27.81 1.88 -3.70
C GLU A 164 28.05 2.30 -2.25
N ILE A 165 27.03 2.91 -1.64
CA ILE A 165 27.09 3.42 -0.28
C ILE A 165 26.33 2.48 0.65
N ASP A 166 27.00 2.03 1.72
CA ASP A 166 26.39 1.14 2.70
C ASP A 166 25.38 1.91 3.57
N GLN A 167 24.09 1.78 3.22
CA GLN A 167 22.97 2.46 3.90
C GLN A 167 22.84 2.09 5.39
N MET A 168 23.25 0.88 5.79
CA MET A 168 23.21 0.48 7.22
C MET A 168 24.28 1.20 8.04
N HIS A 169 25.44 1.47 7.45
CA HIS A 169 26.50 2.22 8.12
C HIS A 169 26.19 3.72 8.12
N LEU A 170 25.60 4.24 7.03
CA LEU A 170 25.19 5.64 6.92
C LEU A 170 24.20 6.03 8.04
N THR A 171 23.23 5.15 8.34
CA THR A 171 22.27 5.33 9.45
C THR A 171 22.93 5.27 10.84
N MET A 172 24.11 4.67 10.96
CA MET A 172 24.94 4.64 12.18
C MET A 172 25.99 5.76 12.22
N GLN A 173 25.90 6.77 11.33
CA GLN A 173 26.90 7.84 11.17
C GLN A 173 28.31 7.34 10.83
N MET A 174 28.42 6.13 10.26
CA MET A 174 29.67 5.60 9.73
C MET A 174 29.59 5.60 8.20
N PHE A 175 30.52 6.30 7.54
CA PHE A 175 30.57 6.26 6.08
C PHE A 175 31.31 5.01 5.62
N ARG A 176 30.75 4.30 4.64
CA ARG A 176 31.43 3.22 3.94
C ARG A 176 30.96 3.18 2.50
N ALA A 177 31.91 3.25 1.58
CA ALA A 177 31.68 3.09 0.16
C ALA A 177 32.49 1.93 -0.42
N GLU A 178 32.01 1.37 -1.52
CA GLU A 178 32.79 0.48 -2.38
C GLU A 178 32.56 0.81 -3.86
N LYS A 179 33.52 0.44 -4.71
CA LYS A 179 33.34 0.53 -6.16
C LYS A 179 32.74 -0.77 -6.67
N THR A 180 31.68 -0.65 -7.44
CA THR A 180 30.98 -1.81 -8.01
C THR A 180 30.66 -1.57 -9.48
N ASP A 181 30.40 -2.65 -10.22
CA ASP A 181 29.89 -2.57 -11.58
C ASP A 181 28.45 -2.04 -11.54
N ALA A 182 28.17 -1.00 -12.31
CA ALA A 182 26.88 -0.33 -12.24
C ALA A 182 25.72 -1.20 -12.75
N LEU A 183 25.93 -2.04 -13.77
CA LEU A 183 24.90 -2.94 -14.25
C LEU A 183 24.60 -4.03 -13.22
N GLU A 184 25.62 -4.56 -12.56
CA GLU A 184 25.46 -5.54 -11.48
C GLU A 184 24.73 -4.94 -10.28
N LEU A 185 25.05 -3.70 -9.90
CA LEU A 185 24.33 -2.97 -8.87
C LEU A 185 22.84 -2.87 -9.18
N HIS A 186 22.49 -2.34 -10.36
CA HIS A 186 21.09 -2.21 -10.77
C HIS A 186 20.39 -3.57 -10.86
N ARG A 187 21.07 -4.62 -11.34
CA ARG A 187 20.53 -5.98 -11.41
C ARG A 187 20.20 -6.49 -10.01
N ARG A 188 21.14 -6.43 -9.07
CA ARG A 188 20.98 -6.91 -7.70
C ARG A 188 19.89 -6.15 -6.95
N LEU A 189 19.89 -4.81 -7.03
CA LEU A 189 18.86 -3.99 -6.37
C LEU A 189 17.47 -4.24 -6.95
N ARG A 190 17.38 -4.46 -8.27
CA ARG A 190 16.11 -4.79 -8.90
C ARG A 190 15.62 -6.20 -8.55
N ASP A 191 16.52 -7.19 -8.53
CA ASP A 191 16.21 -8.56 -8.12
C ASP A 191 15.62 -8.59 -6.69
N ALA A 192 16.11 -7.73 -5.81
CA ALA A 192 15.63 -7.64 -4.42
C ALA A 192 14.21 -7.06 -4.27
N VAL A 193 13.70 -6.33 -5.28
CA VAL A 193 12.36 -5.73 -5.25
C VAL A 193 11.40 -6.35 -6.26
N ASP A 194 11.89 -7.22 -7.14
CA ASP A 194 11.03 -7.95 -8.07
C ASP A 194 10.01 -8.79 -7.28
N PRO A 195 8.75 -8.83 -7.75
CA PRO A 195 7.76 -9.70 -7.14
C PRO A 195 8.30 -11.13 -7.02
N PRO A 196 8.26 -11.76 -5.83
CA PRO A 196 8.72 -13.13 -5.70
C PRO A 196 7.92 -14.00 -6.66
N GLN A 197 8.61 -14.89 -7.38
CA GLN A 197 7.95 -15.78 -8.34
C GLN A 197 6.85 -16.60 -7.65
N PRO A 198 5.76 -16.93 -8.35
CA PRO A 198 4.80 -17.93 -7.88
C PRO A 198 5.56 -19.20 -7.47
N LYS A 199 5.43 -19.59 -6.21
CA LYS A 199 6.01 -20.84 -5.70
C LYS A 199 4.94 -21.93 -5.51
N ASP A 200 3.68 -21.51 -5.51
CA ASP A 200 2.49 -22.36 -5.41
C ASP A 200 1.43 -21.82 -6.38
N THR A 201 0.34 -22.55 -6.57
CA THR A 201 -0.79 -22.11 -7.39
C THR A 201 -1.84 -21.35 -6.56
N PRO A 202 -2.56 -20.40 -7.19
CA PRO A 202 -3.74 -19.81 -6.57
C PRO A 202 -4.73 -20.92 -6.16
N PRO A 203 -5.41 -20.80 -5.01
CA PRO A 203 -6.44 -21.77 -4.62
C PRO A 203 -7.65 -21.69 -5.56
N GLU A 204 -8.07 -22.83 -6.11
CA GLU A 204 -9.31 -22.95 -6.89
C GLU A 204 -10.48 -23.34 -5.98
N THR A 205 -10.25 -24.22 -5.02
CA THR A 205 -11.25 -24.68 -4.04
C THR A 205 -10.90 -24.27 -2.61
N VAL A 206 -11.89 -24.33 -1.71
CA VAL A 206 -11.65 -24.14 -0.27
C VAL A 206 -10.60 -25.11 0.25
N GLN A 207 -10.60 -26.35 -0.21
CA GLN A 207 -9.56 -27.33 0.13
C GLN A 207 -8.16 -26.90 -0.32
N ASP A 208 -8.04 -26.29 -1.51
CA ASP A 208 -6.75 -25.82 -2.02
C ASP A 208 -6.20 -24.66 -1.19
N ALA A 209 -7.08 -23.82 -0.65
CA ALA A 209 -6.67 -22.70 0.20
C ALA A 209 -6.05 -23.17 1.53
N VAL A 210 -6.56 -24.28 2.09
CA VAL A 210 -6.06 -24.86 3.35
C VAL A 210 -4.62 -25.37 3.17
N PRO A 211 -3.68 -25.06 4.10
CA PRO A 211 -2.33 -25.61 4.08
C PRO A 211 -2.33 -27.14 4.02
N VAL A 212 -1.47 -27.71 3.17
CA VAL A 212 -1.45 -29.16 2.85
C VAL A 212 -1.44 -30.04 4.11
N ALA A 213 -0.67 -29.65 5.13
CA ALA A 213 -0.54 -30.38 6.39
C ALA A 213 -1.87 -30.56 7.17
N HIS A 214 -2.86 -29.69 6.95
CA HIS A 214 -4.14 -29.69 7.68
C HIS A 214 -5.33 -30.18 6.85
N ARG A 215 -5.17 -30.40 5.54
CA ARG A 215 -6.27 -30.79 4.64
C ARG A 215 -6.95 -32.09 5.08
N ALA A 216 -6.18 -33.09 5.50
CA ALA A 216 -6.71 -34.39 5.90
C ALA A 216 -7.61 -34.29 7.15
N GLU A 217 -7.23 -33.45 8.11
CA GLU A 217 -8.00 -33.25 9.34
C GLU A 217 -9.34 -32.58 9.07
N PHE A 218 -9.36 -31.49 8.28
CA PHE A 218 -10.60 -30.82 7.90
C PHE A 218 -11.48 -31.70 6.99
N ALA A 219 -10.91 -32.57 6.15
CA ALA A 219 -11.67 -33.54 5.38
C ALA A 219 -12.35 -34.59 6.27
N ALA A 220 -11.65 -35.07 7.31
CA ALA A 220 -12.22 -35.99 8.29
C ALA A 220 -13.36 -35.33 9.08
N ASP A 221 -13.18 -34.09 9.52
CA ASP A 221 -14.23 -33.34 10.22
C ASP A 221 -15.45 -33.09 9.32
N ALA A 222 -15.25 -32.71 8.06
CA ALA A 222 -16.32 -32.50 7.09
C ALA A 222 -17.14 -33.79 6.85
N ALA A 223 -16.48 -34.95 6.85
CA ALA A 223 -17.16 -36.24 6.74
C ALA A 223 -17.93 -36.61 8.01
N ALA A 224 -17.45 -36.22 9.20
CA ALA A 224 -18.10 -36.46 10.49
C ALA A 224 -19.29 -35.51 10.75
N ALA A 225 -19.26 -34.33 10.15
CA ALA A 225 -20.32 -33.31 10.21
C ALA A 225 -20.91 -33.11 8.80
N PRO A 226 -21.60 -34.10 8.21
CA PRO A 226 -22.20 -33.94 6.89
C PRO A 226 -23.11 -32.73 6.91
N ASP A 227 -23.10 -31.96 5.81
CA ASP A 227 -23.72 -30.64 5.71
C ASP A 227 -25.24 -30.70 5.94
N ARG A 228 -25.63 -30.71 7.21
CA ARG A 228 -27.02 -30.62 7.65
C ARG A 228 -27.28 -29.17 7.97
N ASN A 229 -28.17 -28.57 7.19
CA ASN A 229 -28.52 -27.16 7.30
C ASN A 229 -29.43 -26.88 8.50
N ASP A 230 -29.33 -27.67 9.57
CA ASP A 230 -30.22 -27.65 10.75
C ASP A 230 -29.51 -27.26 12.05
N GLY A 231 -28.18 -27.06 12.06
CA GLY A 231 -27.45 -26.63 13.26
C GLY A 231 -26.07 -26.02 13.01
N VAL A 232 -25.35 -25.75 14.10
CA VAL A 232 -24.06 -25.05 14.11
C VAL A 232 -22.88 -25.91 13.62
N THR A 233 -23.00 -27.24 13.57
CA THR A 233 -21.92 -28.12 13.12
C THR A 233 -21.60 -27.92 11.64
N GLY A 234 -20.33 -28.01 11.27
CA GLY A 234 -19.86 -27.87 9.90
C GLY A 234 -18.52 -27.16 9.80
N LEU A 235 -18.14 -26.83 8.57
CA LEU A 235 -16.95 -26.02 8.27
C LEU A 235 -17.35 -24.58 7.99
N TYR A 236 -16.57 -23.66 8.52
CA TYR A 236 -16.76 -22.22 8.37
C TYR A 236 -15.44 -21.54 8.02
N MET A 237 -15.46 -20.62 7.07
CA MET A 237 -14.29 -19.89 6.62
C MET A 237 -14.48 -18.39 6.78
N SER A 238 -13.44 -17.70 7.19
CA SER A 238 -13.35 -16.24 7.15
C SER A 238 -12.11 -15.86 6.35
N THR A 239 -12.23 -14.84 5.51
CA THR A 239 -11.13 -14.36 4.65
C THR A 239 -11.04 -12.85 4.75
N TYR A 240 -9.91 -12.32 5.19
CA TYR A 240 -9.69 -10.87 5.30
C TYR A 240 -8.35 -10.52 4.67
N ILE A 241 -8.40 -9.88 3.50
CA ILE A 241 -7.23 -9.54 2.69
C ILE A 241 -6.45 -10.81 2.29
N ASP A 242 -5.31 -11.07 2.94
CA ASP A 242 -4.46 -12.25 2.74
C ASP A 242 -4.46 -13.20 3.94
N TRP A 243 -5.19 -12.85 5.01
CA TRP A 243 -5.43 -13.70 6.17
C TRP A 243 -6.68 -14.54 5.99
N HIS A 244 -6.58 -15.79 6.44
CA HIS A 244 -7.64 -16.78 6.33
C HIS A 244 -7.79 -17.53 7.63
N ARG A 245 -9.05 -17.86 7.96
CA ARG A 245 -9.39 -18.67 9.12
C ARG A 245 -10.39 -19.73 8.73
N MET A 246 -10.19 -20.95 9.22
CA MET A 246 -11.08 -22.08 9.01
C MET A 246 -11.43 -22.66 10.37
N LEU A 247 -12.72 -22.66 10.67
CA LEU A 247 -13.30 -23.26 11.87
C LEU A 247 -14.08 -24.51 11.47
N SER A 248 -13.82 -25.60 12.17
CA SER A 248 -14.59 -26.82 12.12
C SER A 248 -15.29 -27.01 13.47
N LEU A 249 -16.59 -27.30 13.43
CA LEU A 249 -17.40 -27.66 14.59
C LEU A 249 -18.00 -29.05 14.38
N THR A 250 -17.54 -30.04 15.14
CA THR A 250 -17.98 -31.44 14.99
C THR A 250 -19.13 -31.78 15.95
N PRO A 251 -19.97 -32.80 15.65
CA PRO A 251 -21.14 -33.13 16.47
C PRO A 251 -20.82 -33.64 17.88
N ASP A 252 -19.58 -34.08 18.12
CA ASP A 252 -19.09 -34.52 19.44
C ASP A 252 -18.58 -33.37 20.32
N GLY A 253 -18.86 -32.12 19.94
CA GLY A 253 -18.53 -30.94 20.73
C GLY A 253 -17.06 -30.52 20.64
N ARG A 254 -16.32 -30.98 19.64
CA ARG A 254 -14.94 -30.56 19.38
C ARG A 254 -14.87 -29.48 18.30
N TYR A 255 -13.91 -28.58 18.44
CA TYR A 255 -13.59 -27.60 17.42
C TYR A 255 -12.14 -27.73 16.95
N ARG A 256 -11.91 -27.26 15.72
CA ARG A 256 -10.58 -26.97 15.19
C ARG A 256 -10.61 -25.63 14.49
N LEU A 257 -9.74 -24.72 14.92
CA LEU A 257 -9.60 -23.38 14.36
C LEU A 257 -8.19 -23.19 13.81
N LEU A 258 -8.10 -22.94 12.51
CA LEU A 258 -6.84 -22.74 11.78
C LEU A 258 -6.77 -21.29 11.30
N PHE A 259 -5.64 -20.64 11.55
CA PHE A 259 -5.24 -19.35 10.98
C PHE A 259 -4.08 -19.57 10.02
N TRP A 260 -4.08 -18.90 8.87
CA TRP A 260 -2.95 -18.85 7.96
C TRP A 260 -3.03 -17.64 7.05
N ARG A 261 -1.93 -17.35 6.38
CA ARG A 261 -1.84 -16.33 5.34
C ARG A 261 -1.57 -16.98 3.99
N ILE A 262 -2.19 -16.48 2.92
CA ILE A 262 -1.82 -16.83 1.53
C ILE A 262 -1.14 -15.63 0.91
N HIS A 263 0.17 -15.73 0.64
CA HIS A 263 0.89 -14.63 0.01
C HIS A 263 0.29 -14.29 -1.37
N HIS A 264 -0.11 -13.05 -1.59
CA HIS A 264 -0.83 -12.60 -2.81
C HIS A 264 -0.06 -12.74 -4.15
N LYS A 265 1.19 -13.24 -4.14
CA LYS A 265 2.05 -13.38 -5.33
C LYS A 265 2.71 -14.75 -5.41
N THR A 266 3.33 -15.21 -4.32
CA THR A 266 3.93 -16.55 -4.29
C THR A 266 2.89 -17.65 -4.12
N PHE A 267 1.70 -17.30 -3.62
CA PHE A 267 0.64 -18.20 -3.16
C PHE A 267 1.10 -19.16 -2.05
N GLU A 268 2.26 -18.93 -1.43
CA GLU A 268 2.69 -19.73 -0.29
C GLU A 268 1.71 -19.54 0.88
N ARG A 269 1.41 -20.67 1.55
CA ARG A 269 0.65 -20.69 2.80
C ARG A 269 1.65 -20.56 3.95
N GLY A 270 1.56 -19.48 4.70
CA GLY A 270 2.46 -19.15 5.81
C GLY A 270 1.71 -18.73 7.07
N ASP A 271 2.48 -18.36 8.10
CA ASP A 271 1.95 -17.83 9.37
C ASP A 271 0.86 -18.70 10.01
N ILE A 272 1.08 -20.02 9.96
CA ILE A 272 0.09 -21.03 10.33
C ILE A 272 -0.01 -21.13 11.86
N ARG A 273 -1.24 -21.01 12.39
CA ARG A 273 -1.56 -21.27 13.80
C ARG A 273 -2.80 -22.13 13.90
N VAL A 274 -2.78 -23.10 14.80
CA VAL A 274 -3.90 -24.04 15.01
C VAL A 274 -4.33 -24.03 16.47
N TYR A 275 -5.63 -24.09 16.70
CA TYR A 275 -6.26 -24.31 17.99
C TYR A 275 -7.26 -25.46 17.87
N GLN A 276 -7.37 -26.23 18.94
CA GLN A 276 -8.30 -27.34 19.03
C GLN A 276 -8.75 -27.48 20.48
N GLY A 277 -10.00 -27.87 20.67
CA GLY A 277 -10.59 -27.99 22.00
C GLY A 277 -12.04 -28.40 21.94
N SER A 278 -12.77 -28.14 23.03
CA SER A 278 -14.22 -28.31 23.09
C SER A 278 -14.92 -26.98 22.84
N TYR A 279 -16.11 -27.05 22.26
CA TYR A 279 -17.03 -25.92 22.21
C TYR A 279 -18.35 -26.26 22.89
N THR A 280 -19.07 -25.24 23.31
CA THR A 280 -20.45 -25.36 23.77
C THR A 280 -21.35 -24.56 22.85
N ALA A 281 -22.44 -25.18 22.39
CA ALA A 281 -23.51 -24.48 21.68
C ALA A 281 -24.74 -24.41 22.58
N GLN A 282 -25.34 -23.22 22.70
CA GLN A 282 -26.52 -23.00 23.51
C GLN A 282 -27.55 -22.22 22.70
N ARG A 283 -28.83 -22.53 22.91
CA ARG A 283 -29.91 -21.73 22.37
C ARG A 283 -30.53 -20.90 23.49
N ALA A 284 -30.41 -19.59 23.36
CA ALA A 284 -31.00 -18.64 24.29
C ALA A 284 -32.53 -18.58 24.14
N GLU A 285 -33.20 -18.07 25.17
CA GLU A 285 -34.66 -17.92 25.20
C GLU A 285 -35.20 -17.02 24.08
N ASP A 286 -34.39 -16.05 23.64
CA ASP A 286 -34.70 -15.16 22.51
C ASP A 286 -34.52 -15.83 21.14
N GLY A 287 -34.14 -17.12 21.14
CA GLY A 287 -33.95 -17.94 19.96
C GLY A 287 -32.55 -17.86 19.35
N ALA A 288 -31.65 -17.01 19.87
CA ALA A 288 -30.27 -16.94 19.41
C ALA A 288 -29.52 -18.24 19.72
N GLU A 289 -28.76 -18.75 18.76
CA GLU A 289 -27.87 -19.89 18.96
C GLU A 289 -26.43 -19.37 19.08
N THR A 290 -25.82 -19.52 20.25
CA THR A 290 -24.45 -19.07 20.52
C THR A 290 -23.50 -20.25 20.61
N VAL A 291 -22.24 -20.02 20.24
CA VAL A 291 -21.15 -20.98 20.23
C VAL A 291 -19.97 -20.35 20.96
N SER A 292 -19.52 -20.99 22.04
CA SER A 292 -18.31 -20.58 22.77
C SER A 292 -17.22 -21.65 22.63
N LEU A 293 -16.02 -21.23 22.19
CA LEU A 293 -14.83 -22.06 22.00
C LEU A 293 -13.88 -21.92 23.20
N ASP A 294 -13.39 -23.03 23.76
CA ASP A 294 -12.29 -23.00 24.76
C ASP A 294 -10.96 -22.75 24.04
N ILE A 295 -10.71 -21.51 23.61
CA ILE A 295 -9.44 -21.09 23.01
C ILE A 295 -8.43 -20.82 24.12
N ARG A 296 -7.35 -21.62 24.14
CA ARG A 296 -6.24 -21.44 25.07
C ARG A 296 -5.04 -20.83 24.35
N LEU A 297 -4.77 -19.57 24.65
CA LEU A 297 -3.60 -18.87 24.11
C LEU A 297 -2.31 -19.52 24.61
N ARG A 298 -1.35 -19.65 23.69
CA ARG A 298 -0.01 -20.18 23.87
C ARG A 298 1.00 -19.05 23.69
N ARG A 299 2.29 -19.37 23.85
CA ARG A 299 3.37 -18.39 23.69
C ARG A 299 3.48 -17.85 22.25
N ASP A 300 3.10 -18.66 21.26
CA ASP A 300 3.07 -18.33 19.83
C ASP A 300 1.75 -17.70 19.38
N SER A 301 0.80 -17.47 20.30
CA SER A 301 -0.49 -16.89 19.98
C SER A 301 -0.44 -15.36 19.86
N HIS A 302 -1.30 -14.82 19.01
CA HIS A 302 -1.64 -13.40 19.05
C HIS A 302 -2.78 -13.17 20.02
N GLY A 303 -2.80 -12.02 20.71
CA GLY A 303 -3.91 -11.67 21.62
C GLY A 303 -5.27 -11.70 20.91
N SER A 304 -5.31 -11.31 19.63
CA SER A 304 -6.50 -11.33 18.78
C SER A 304 -6.98 -12.74 18.40
N ASP A 305 -6.18 -13.79 18.60
CA ASP A 305 -6.62 -15.15 18.25
C ASP A 305 -7.77 -15.62 19.18
N ALA A 306 -7.91 -15.03 20.38
CA ALA A 306 -9.02 -15.30 21.29
C ALA A 306 -10.33 -14.59 20.89
N ASN A 307 -10.30 -13.70 19.90
CA ASN A 307 -11.48 -12.96 19.47
C ASN A 307 -12.55 -13.84 18.78
N ASP A 308 -12.17 -15.05 18.35
CA ASP A 308 -13.08 -16.04 17.76
C ASP A 308 -13.70 -16.97 18.83
N SER A 309 -13.59 -16.63 20.11
CA SER A 309 -14.07 -17.46 21.21
C SER A 309 -15.58 -17.46 21.36
N ASP A 310 -16.25 -16.31 21.16
CA ASP A 310 -17.71 -16.18 21.32
C ASP A 310 -18.35 -15.78 20.00
N LEU A 311 -19.21 -16.68 19.50
CA LEU A 311 -19.82 -16.58 18.18
C LEU A 311 -21.34 -16.76 18.27
N THR A 312 -22.10 -16.01 17.48
CA THR A 312 -23.54 -16.21 17.31
C THR A 312 -23.83 -16.78 15.93
N PHE A 313 -24.57 -17.88 15.90
CA PHE A 313 -25.04 -18.51 14.68
C PHE A 313 -26.22 -17.73 14.07
N MET A 314 -26.16 -17.53 12.76
CA MET A 314 -27.20 -16.89 11.97
C MET A 314 -27.49 -17.73 10.72
N ARG A 315 -28.76 -17.77 10.33
CA ARG A 315 -29.19 -18.35 9.06
C ARG A 315 -30.08 -17.38 8.30
N SER A 316 -29.86 -17.26 7.00
CA SER A 316 -30.71 -16.53 6.06
C SER A 316 -30.78 -17.33 4.76
N GLY A 317 -31.98 -17.85 4.45
CA GLY A 317 -32.15 -18.79 3.34
C GLY A 317 -31.29 -20.05 3.50
N ASP A 318 -30.45 -20.33 2.51
CA ASP A 318 -29.49 -21.44 2.50
C ASP A 318 -28.13 -21.09 3.09
N GLN A 319 -27.90 -19.81 3.43
CA GLN A 319 -26.64 -19.32 3.97
C GLN A 319 -26.63 -19.37 5.49
N ALA A 320 -25.48 -19.77 6.04
CA ALA A 320 -25.25 -19.83 7.47
C ALA A 320 -23.92 -19.15 7.82
N LEU A 321 -23.94 -18.33 8.86
CA LEU A 321 -22.79 -17.59 9.35
C LEU A 321 -22.59 -17.84 10.85
N LEU A 322 -21.35 -17.73 11.28
CA LEU A 322 -20.97 -17.51 12.68
C LEU A 322 -20.45 -16.09 12.80
N LEU A 323 -21.14 -15.25 13.57
CA LEU A 323 -20.83 -13.84 13.76
C LEU A 323 -20.06 -13.67 15.06
N ARG A 324 -18.99 -12.88 15.09
CA ARG A 324 -18.28 -12.56 16.33
C ARG A 324 -19.09 -11.57 17.17
N ASP A 325 -19.34 -11.93 18.43
CA ASP A 325 -20.25 -11.19 19.30
C ASP A 325 -19.71 -9.80 19.67
N ASP A 326 -18.38 -9.70 19.86
CA ASP A 326 -17.68 -8.45 20.17
C ASP A 326 -17.75 -7.42 19.03
N GLU A 327 -17.99 -7.88 17.79
CA GLU A 327 -18.06 -7.05 16.60
C GLU A 327 -19.48 -6.55 16.26
N PHE A 328 -20.50 -6.89 17.05
CA PHE A 328 -21.90 -6.51 16.74
C PHE A 328 -22.12 -4.99 16.66
N GLY A 329 -21.31 -4.19 17.35
CA GLY A 329 -21.32 -2.74 17.19
C GLY A 329 -20.90 -2.32 15.78
N ASP A 330 -19.74 -2.81 15.33
CA ASP A 330 -19.16 -2.50 14.02
C ASP A 330 -20.01 -3.08 12.87
N MET A 331 -20.55 -4.28 13.04
CA MET A 331 -21.50 -4.88 12.10
C MET A 331 -22.76 -4.03 11.97
N ALA A 332 -23.38 -3.62 13.09
CA ALA A 332 -24.61 -2.83 13.04
C ALA A 332 -24.40 -1.52 12.27
N GLU A 333 -23.29 -0.84 12.51
CA GLU A 333 -22.96 0.38 11.76
C GLU A 333 -22.68 0.13 10.28
N ALA A 334 -21.98 -0.96 9.95
CA ALA A 334 -21.76 -1.32 8.56
C ALA A 334 -23.09 -1.60 7.83
N ILE A 335 -24.02 -2.29 8.50
CA ILE A 335 -25.34 -2.62 7.96
C ILE A 335 -26.13 -1.33 7.76
N THR A 336 -26.26 -0.51 8.81
CA THR A 336 -27.06 0.72 8.78
C THR A 336 -26.49 1.77 7.81
N ASN A 337 -25.17 1.94 7.76
CA ASN A 337 -24.57 3.06 7.01
C ASN A 337 -24.12 2.66 5.59
N ARG A 338 -23.79 1.39 5.36
CA ARG A 338 -23.25 0.91 4.08
C ARG A 338 -24.07 -0.20 3.42
N GLY A 339 -25.00 -0.82 4.15
CA GLY A 339 -25.72 -2.00 3.66
C GLY A 339 -24.84 -3.24 3.56
N LEU A 340 -23.75 -3.31 4.33
CA LEU A 340 -22.78 -4.41 4.35
C LEU A 340 -22.78 -5.10 5.71
N MET A 341 -22.41 -6.38 5.77
CA MET A 341 -22.29 -7.12 7.04
C MET A 341 -21.17 -6.58 7.97
N GLY A 342 -20.27 -5.73 7.47
CA GLY A 342 -19.04 -5.34 8.15
C GLY A 342 -17.86 -6.15 7.65
N ARG A 343 -16.66 -5.90 8.17
CA ARG A 343 -15.44 -6.55 7.65
C ARG A 343 -15.59 -8.06 7.66
N SER A 344 -15.02 -8.70 6.65
CA SER A 344 -15.09 -10.16 6.49
C SER A 344 -14.37 -10.94 7.61
N GLU A 345 -13.57 -10.28 8.44
CA GLU A 345 -12.99 -10.81 9.68
C GLU A 345 -13.97 -10.87 10.86
N TYR A 346 -15.15 -10.26 10.74
CA TYR A 346 -16.14 -10.25 11.82
C TYR A 346 -17.03 -11.50 11.80
N TYR A 347 -17.01 -12.28 10.72
CA TYR A 347 -17.85 -13.47 10.59
C TYR A 347 -17.14 -14.59 9.84
N PHE A 348 -17.61 -15.81 10.06
CA PHE A 348 -17.28 -16.96 9.24
C PHE A 348 -18.51 -17.37 8.42
N ARG A 349 -18.31 -17.61 7.12
CA ARG A 349 -19.33 -18.21 6.24
C ARG A 349 -19.22 -19.72 6.29
N ARG A 350 -20.34 -20.43 6.29
CA ARG A 350 -20.34 -21.88 6.13
C ARG A 350 -19.80 -22.26 4.74
N VAL A 351 -18.99 -23.32 4.68
CA VAL A 351 -18.31 -23.77 3.46
C VAL A 351 -18.28 -25.27 3.31
N ARG A 352 -18.14 -25.74 2.06
CA ARG A 352 -17.73 -27.11 1.73
C ARG A 352 -16.32 -27.09 1.14
N LEU A 353 -15.56 -28.17 1.33
CA LEU A 353 -14.17 -28.25 0.86
C LEU A 353 -14.04 -28.21 -0.66
N ASP A 354 -15.00 -28.79 -1.37
CA ASP A 354 -15.05 -28.91 -2.83
C ASP A 354 -15.58 -27.67 -3.55
N GLN A 355 -16.13 -26.69 -2.81
CA GLN A 355 -16.68 -25.49 -3.41
C GLN A 355 -15.57 -24.52 -3.86
N PRO A 356 -15.86 -23.61 -4.81
CA PRO A 356 -14.92 -22.58 -5.24
C PRO A 356 -14.38 -21.73 -4.08
N PHE A 357 -13.09 -21.41 -4.14
CA PHE A 357 -12.48 -20.48 -3.21
C PHE A 357 -12.81 -19.03 -3.57
N GLU A 358 -13.82 -18.50 -2.92
CA GLU A 358 -14.20 -17.09 -3.05
C GLU A 358 -13.55 -16.25 -1.95
N LYS A 359 -12.81 -15.22 -2.36
CA LYS A 359 -12.35 -14.16 -1.45
C LYS A 359 -13.51 -13.23 -1.15
N GLU A 360 -13.82 -13.03 0.12
CA GLU A 360 -14.73 -11.96 0.53
C GLU A 360 -14.07 -10.59 0.31
N PRO A 361 -14.83 -9.55 -0.08
CA PRO A 361 -14.38 -8.17 0.01
C PRO A 361 -13.95 -7.85 1.44
N SER A 362 -12.90 -7.06 1.63
CA SER A 362 -12.40 -6.72 2.97
C SER A 362 -13.43 -5.99 3.83
N ASP A 363 -14.25 -5.13 3.21
CA ASP A 363 -15.36 -4.43 3.86
C ASP A 363 -16.62 -5.30 4.04
N GLY A 364 -16.53 -6.57 3.62
CA GLY A 364 -17.57 -7.58 3.71
C GLY A 364 -18.54 -7.63 2.54
N ARG A 365 -19.47 -8.57 2.64
CA ARG A 365 -20.59 -8.75 1.72
C ARG A 365 -21.77 -7.85 2.03
N GLU A 366 -22.74 -7.85 1.13
CA GLU A 366 -24.06 -7.27 1.38
C GLU A 366 -24.69 -7.84 2.65
N ALA A 367 -25.37 -6.97 3.39
CA ALA A 367 -26.09 -7.33 4.59
C ALA A 367 -27.28 -8.24 4.28
N PHE A 368 -27.52 -9.20 5.17
CA PHE A 368 -28.73 -10.03 5.14
C PHE A 368 -29.97 -9.22 5.57
N PRO A 369 -31.19 -9.70 5.24
CA PRO A 369 -32.42 -9.10 5.74
C PRO A 369 -32.38 -8.91 7.26
N VAL A 370 -32.83 -7.74 7.73
CA VAL A 370 -32.80 -7.39 9.17
C VAL A 370 -33.55 -8.42 10.03
N ASP A 371 -34.61 -9.01 9.48
CA ASP A 371 -35.42 -10.04 10.15
C ASP A 371 -34.73 -11.41 10.29
N ASP A 372 -33.62 -11.62 9.60
CA ASP A 372 -32.79 -12.83 9.72
C ASP A 372 -31.62 -12.62 10.69
N LEU A 373 -31.32 -11.37 11.06
CA LEU A 373 -30.22 -11.06 11.99
C LEU A 373 -30.52 -11.58 13.40
N PRO A 374 -29.49 -12.03 14.15
CA PRO A 374 -29.66 -12.42 15.54
C PRO A 374 -30.26 -11.29 16.38
N PRO A 375 -31.08 -11.59 17.41
CA PRO A 375 -31.81 -10.58 18.19
C PRO A 375 -30.93 -9.42 18.69
N ALA A 376 -29.74 -9.71 19.22
CA ALA A 376 -28.83 -8.69 19.74
C ALA A 376 -28.26 -7.76 18.63
N LEU A 377 -27.93 -8.29 17.46
CA LEU A 377 -27.46 -7.50 16.32
C LEU A 377 -28.63 -6.70 15.70
N ARG A 378 -29.80 -7.34 15.52
CA ARG A 378 -31.02 -6.71 15.02
C ARG A 378 -31.41 -5.50 15.86
N LYS A 379 -31.40 -5.65 17.19
CA LYS A 379 -31.70 -4.57 18.14
C LYS A 379 -30.77 -3.36 17.94
N ARG A 380 -29.48 -3.60 17.65
CA ARG A 380 -28.50 -2.53 17.39
C ARG A 380 -28.76 -1.85 16.04
N VAL A 381 -29.03 -2.62 14.99
CA VAL A 381 -29.36 -2.08 13.65
C VAL A 381 -30.62 -1.21 13.70
N GLN A 382 -31.61 -1.62 14.49
CA GLN A 382 -32.88 -0.91 14.65
C GLN A 382 -32.84 0.20 15.71
N ALA A 383 -31.73 0.38 16.42
CA ALA A 383 -31.62 1.42 17.44
C ALA A 383 -31.80 2.82 16.82
N GLU A 384 -32.37 3.74 17.60
CA GLU A 384 -32.39 5.14 17.19
C GLU A 384 -30.95 5.66 17.04
N PRO A 385 -30.67 6.47 16.02
CA PRO A 385 -29.34 7.02 15.85
C PRO A 385 -29.01 7.95 17.02
N LEU A 386 -27.76 7.88 17.48
CA LEU A 386 -27.26 8.82 18.46
C LEU A 386 -27.14 10.19 17.80
N VAL A 387 -27.61 11.23 18.49
CA VAL A 387 -27.53 12.61 18.03
C VAL A 387 -26.69 13.39 19.05
N THR A 388 -25.57 13.92 18.59
CA THR A 388 -24.61 14.67 19.41
C THR A 388 -24.32 16.04 18.80
N ARG A 389 -23.77 16.95 19.60
CA ARG A 389 -23.33 18.27 19.18
C ARG A 389 -21.85 18.45 19.41
N ILE A 390 -21.21 19.15 18.47
CA ILE A 390 -19.85 19.64 18.66
C ILE A 390 -19.90 20.77 19.69
N VAL A 391 -19.19 20.61 20.82
CA VAL A 391 -19.09 21.66 21.85
C VAL A 391 -17.81 22.48 21.70
N HIS A 392 -16.78 21.89 21.11
CA HIS A 392 -15.50 22.54 20.87
C HIS A 392 -14.83 21.96 19.62
N VAL A 393 -14.16 22.82 18.87
CA VAL A 393 -13.32 22.44 17.72
C VAL A 393 -11.89 22.84 18.10
N ALA A 394 -10.98 21.88 18.07
CA ALA A 394 -9.57 22.11 18.39
C ALA A 394 -8.89 22.98 17.32
N ASP A 395 -7.71 23.49 17.65
CA ASP A 395 -6.87 24.17 16.68
C ASP A 395 -6.43 23.20 15.58
N ILE A 396 -6.44 23.69 14.35
CA ILE A 396 -6.03 22.92 13.19
C ILE A 396 -4.50 22.90 13.11
N ASN A 397 -3.94 21.71 12.91
CA ASN A 397 -2.54 21.52 12.60
C ASN A 397 -2.33 21.48 11.08
N PRO A 398 -1.79 22.55 10.45
CA PRO A 398 -1.57 22.57 8.99
C PRO A 398 -0.54 21.55 8.53
N ASP A 399 0.36 21.12 9.41
CA ASP A 399 1.40 20.12 9.09
C ASP A 399 0.80 18.70 8.89
N GLU A 400 -0.45 18.49 9.32
CA GLU A 400 -1.20 17.25 9.15
C GLU A 400 -2.21 17.30 7.98
N GLU A 401 -2.22 18.39 7.21
CA GLU A 401 -3.05 18.52 6.01
C GLU A 401 -2.38 17.89 4.79
N ASP A 402 -3.19 17.23 3.94
CA ASP A 402 -2.77 16.66 2.67
C ASP A 402 -3.67 17.20 1.55
N ASP A 403 -3.08 17.91 0.58
CA ASP A 403 -3.79 18.58 -0.52
C ASP A 403 -5.00 19.42 -0.06
N GLY A 404 -4.82 20.17 1.04
CA GLY A 404 -5.86 21.03 1.63
C GLY A 404 -7.03 20.26 2.25
N CYS A 405 -6.92 18.94 2.39
CA CYS A 405 -7.84 18.10 3.15
C CYS A 405 -7.20 17.76 4.50
N GLY A 406 -7.97 17.89 5.58
CA GLY A 406 -7.49 17.60 6.91
C GLY A 406 -8.56 16.97 7.79
N THR A 407 -8.14 16.55 8.98
CA THR A 407 -9.04 16.11 10.05
C THR A 407 -8.80 17.01 11.26
N VAL A 408 -9.88 17.52 11.85
CA VAL A 408 -9.80 18.33 13.08
C VAL A 408 -10.53 17.62 14.22
N MET A 409 -9.91 17.62 15.39
CA MET A 409 -10.50 17.04 16.58
C MET A 409 -11.60 17.94 17.13
N CYS A 410 -12.78 17.36 17.36
CA CYS A 410 -13.96 18.02 17.87
C CYS A 410 -14.42 17.32 19.16
N THR A 411 -14.63 18.08 20.23
CA THR A 411 -15.24 17.55 21.46
C THR A 411 -16.75 17.49 21.29
N LEU A 412 -17.35 16.39 21.73
CA LEU A 412 -18.78 16.11 21.65
C LEU A 412 -19.46 16.29 23.02
N ASP A 413 -20.75 16.61 23.01
CA ASP A 413 -21.57 16.68 24.22
C ASP A 413 -22.04 15.32 24.76
N LEU A 414 -21.80 14.24 24.00
CA LEU A 414 -22.03 12.86 24.42
C LEU A 414 -20.71 12.15 24.69
N GLY A 415 -20.75 11.18 25.61
CA GLY A 415 -19.64 10.30 25.90
C GLY A 415 -19.96 8.82 25.70
N GLN A 416 -19.07 7.98 26.24
CA GLN A 416 -19.24 6.53 26.27
C GLN A 416 -20.50 6.09 27.01
N ASP A 417 -20.84 6.78 28.10
CA ASP A 417 -22.00 6.46 28.94
C ASP A 417 -23.33 6.68 28.19
N ASP A 418 -23.30 7.53 27.16
CA ASP A 418 -24.43 7.84 26.28
C ASP A 418 -24.50 6.92 25.05
N GLY A 419 -23.53 6.01 24.89
CA GLY A 419 -23.50 5.00 23.84
C GLY A 419 -22.52 5.27 22.68
N LEU A 420 -21.78 6.38 22.70
CA LEU A 420 -20.67 6.55 21.75
C LEU A 420 -19.60 5.49 21.98
N ARG A 421 -18.90 5.12 20.91
CA ARG A 421 -17.88 4.06 20.92
C ARG A 421 -16.76 4.41 19.95
N MET A 422 -15.58 3.87 20.21
CA MET A 422 -14.38 4.09 19.42
C MET A 422 -14.66 3.73 17.96
N ASN A 423 -14.17 4.54 17.02
CA ASN A 423 -14.35 4.39 15.57
C ASN A 423 -15.81 4.46 15.08
N MET A 424 -16.78 4.86 15.91
CA MET A 424 -18.14 5.12 15.44
C MET A 424 -18.14 6.27 14.42
N PRO A 425 -18.67 6.08 13.21
CA PRO A 425 -18.79 7.14 12.23
C PRO A 425 -19.92 8.09 12.64
N LEU A 426 -19.68 9.37 12.39
CA LEU A 426 -20.60 10.46 12.66
C LEU A 426 -20.78 11.28 11.40
N PHE A 427 -22.03 11.68 11.13
CA PHE A 427 -22.42 12.38 9.91
C PHE A 427 -23.26 13.60 10.26
N SER A 428 -23.20 14.66 9.46
CA SER A 428 -24.24 15.69 9.55
C SER A 428 -25.61 15.12 9.17
N PRO A 429 -26.69 15.51 9.87
CA PRO A 429 -28.05 15.12 9.51
C PRO A 429 -28.40 15.51 8.06
N GLU A 430 -29.26 14.72 7.44
CA GLU A 430 -29.79 15.01 6.11
C GLU A 430 -30.49 16.38 6.10
N GLY A 431 -30.25 17.17 5.04
CA GLY A 431 -30.81 18.52 4.90
C GLY A 431 -30.13 19.60 5.76
N SER A 432 -29.11 19.28 6.57
CA SER A 432 -28.35 20.29 7.34
C SER A 432 -27.50 21.22 6.48
N GLY A 433 -27.14 20.81 5.25
CA GLY A 433 -26.23 21.54 4.36
C GLY A 433 -24.78 21.61 4.84
N ARG A 434 -24.43 20.89 5.91
CA ARG A 434 -23.08 20.89 6.50
C ARG A 434 -22.18 19.81 5.90
N GLY A 435 -22.71 18.62 5.63
CA GLY A 435 -21.96 17.54 4.98
C GLY A 435 -20.75 17.02 5.78
N LEU A 436 -20.72 17.23 7.10
CA LEU A 436 -19.62 16.78 7.95
C LEU A 436 -19.62 15.26 8.05
N HIS A 437 -18.43 14.69 8.15
CA HIS A 437 -18.21 13.27 8.33
C HIS A 437 -16.92 13.04 9.11
N GLY A 438 -16.94 12.10 10.05
CA GLY A 438 -15.78 11.75 10.85
C GLY A 438 -16.02 10.54 11.73
N TRP A 439 -15.10 10.27 12.64
CA TRP A 439 -15.16 9.12 13.55
C TRP A 439 -14.79 9.52 14.96
N VAL A 440 -15.34 8.83 15.95
CA VAL A 440 -14.91 8.97 17.35
C VAL A 440 -13.51 8.37 17.53
N TRP A 441 -12.56 9.16 18.03
CA TRP A 441 -11.16 8.78 18.22
C TRP A 441 -10.70 8.79 19.68
N THR A 442 -11.31 9.62 20.52
CA THR A 442 -10.99 9.65 21.95
C THR A 442 -12.21 9.30 22.76
N MET A 443 -12.14 8.21 23.52
CA MET A 443 -13.22 7.79 24.40
C MET A 443 -13.13 8.48 25.76
N ARG A 444 -14.22 9.10 26.19
CA ARG A 444 -14.40 9.60 27.57
C ARG A 444 -15.82 9.31 28.05
N PRO A 445 -16.05 9.11 29.36
CA PRO A 445 -17.37 8.76 29.87
C PRO A 445 -18.49 9.71 29.46
N LYS A 446 -18.22 11.03 29.41
CA LYS A 446 -19.25 12.07 29.21
C LYS A 446 -19.03 13.04 28.04
N ALA A 447 -17.89 12.96 27.35
CA ALA A 447 -17.54 13.91 26.28
C ALA A 447 -16.42 13.32 25.41
N CYS A 448 -16.79 12.44 24.48
CA CYS A 448 -15.85 11.86 23.53
C CYS A 448 -15.31 12.93 22.56
N GLU A 449 -14.23 12.61 21.86
CA GLU A 449 -13.71 13.45 20.79
C GLU A 449 -13.79 12.70 19.46
N ALA A 450 -14.20 13.41 18.41
CA ALA A 450 -14.28 12.90 17.05
C ALA A 450 -13.39 13.71 16.11
N GLY A 451 -12.70 13.01 15.23
CA GLY A 451 -11.93 13.58 14.14
C GLY A 451 -12.85 13.80 12.97
N ILE A 452 -13.15 15.06 12.66
CA ILE A 452 -14.07 15.47 11.59
C ILE A 452 -13.27 15.96 10.40
N LYS A 453 -13.58 15.42 9.21
CA LYS A 453 -12.91 15.82 7.98
C LYS A 453 -13.35 17.22 7.55
N TYR A 454 -12.42 17.97 7.00
CA TYR A 454 -12.67 19.25 6.34
C TYR A 454 -11.80 19.40 5.09
N ARG A 455 -12.14 20.38 4.25
CA ARG A 455 -11.38 20.72 3.04
C ARG A 455 -11.24 22.24 2.93
N ARG A 456 -10.12 22.70 2.39
CA ARG A 456 -9.88 24.09 2.02
C ARG A 456 -10.35 24.39 0.60
N GLY A 457 -10.97 25.55 0.43
CA GLY A 457 -11.31 26.13 -0.86
C GLY A 457 -10.09 26.69 -1.59
N ALA A 458 -10.31 27.20 -2.80
CA ALA A 458 -9.26 27.79 -3.63
C ALA A 458 -8.59 29.04 -3.00
N ASP A 459 -9.25 29.68 -2.04
CA ASP A 459 -8.74 30.82 -1.26
C ASP A 459 -7.98 30.38 0.02
N GLY A 460 -7.86 29.07 0.25
CA GLY A 460 -7.24 28.50 1.44
C GLY A 460 -8.13 28.52 2.69
N ALA A 461 -9.35 29.06 2.63
CA ALA A 461 -10.30 29.02 3.73
C ALA A 461 -10.96 27.65 3.83
N ILE A 462 -11.34 27.22 5.02
CA ILE A 462 -12.02 25.94 5.21
C ILE A 462 -13.46 26.06 4.73
N GLU A 463 -13.78 25.32 3.66
CA GLU A 463 -15.13 25.22 3.13
C GLU A 463 -15.91 24.22 3.97
N HIS A 464 -17.02 24.66 4.58
CA HIS A 464 -17.94 23.79 5.32
C HIS A 464 -17.31 22.97 6.47
N GLY A 465 -16.25 23.49 7.11
CA GLY A 465 -15.61 22.85 8.27
C GLY A 465 -16.49 22.82 9.53
N PRO A 466 -16.18 21.94 10.50
CA PRO A 466 -16.97 21.81 11.73
C PRO A 466 -16.91 23.09 12.56
N VAL A 467 -18.02 23.44 13.21
CA VAL A 467 -18.11 24.53 14.19
C VAL A 467 -18.84 24.07 15.45
N ALA A 468 -18.58 24.75 16.57
CA ALA A 468 -19.35 24.51 17.78
C ALA A 468 -20.86 24.76 17.53
N GLY A 469 -21.68 23.82 17.98
CA GLY A 469 -23.14 23.79 17.77
C GLY A 469 -23.59 22.89 16.62
N ASP A 470 -22.68 22.46 15.74
CA ASP A 470 -23.01 21.50 14.69
C ASP A 470 -23.54 20.19 15.27
N VAL A 471 -24.60 19.67 14.64
CA VAL A 471 -25.22 18.41 15.01
C VAL A 471 -24.62 17.30 14.17
N LEU A 472 -24.30 16.18 14.82
CA LEU A 472 -23.86 14.94 14.19
C LEU A 472 -24.77 13.78 14.60
N THR A 473 -24.93 12.81 13.71
CA THR A 473 -25.72 11.60 13.90
C THR A 473 -24.89 10.36 13.59
N SER A 474 -25.14 9.25 14.30
CA SER A 474 -24.49 7.95 14.04
C SER A 474 -25.03 7.22 12.80
N ARG A 475 -26.01 7.80 12.09
CA ARG A 475 -26.60 7.25 10.86
C ARG A 475 -26.29 8.12 9.65
N ALA A 476 -25.83 7.48 8.57
CA ALA A 476 -25.57 8.14 7.31
C ALA A 476 -26.85 8.75 6.70
N PRO A 477 -26.79 9.93 6.09
CA PRO A 477 -27.94 10.55 5.43
C PRO A 477 -28.43 9.70 4.24
N GLY A 478 -29.75 9.65 4.03
CA GLY A 478 -30.36 8.88 2.93
C GLY A 478 -30.37 7.35 3.09
N ARG A 479 -30.24 6.82 4.32
CA ARG A 479 -30.26 5.39 4.64
C ARG A 479 -31.30 4.99 5.68
#